data_AF-A0A7S1FCR6-F1
#
_entry.id   AF-A0A7S1FCR6-F1
#
_cell.length_a   1.000
_cell.length_b   1.000
_cell.length_c   1.000
_cell.angle_alpha   90.00
_cell.angle_beta   90.00
_cell.angle_gamma   90.00
#
_symmetry.space_group_name_H-M   'P 1'
#
loop_
_entity.id
_entity.type
_entity.pdbx_description
1 polymer ?
#
loop_
_entity_poly.entity_id
_entity_poly.type
_entity_poly.pdbx_seq_one_letter_code
_entity_poly.pdbx_strand_id
1 'polypeptide(L)'
;LKFAALRTTSPCLGAMETRAGNAGSPGKTCVRVVTLLVGVAAVVCGIYKAGEQGSDTSMASPDAVRDFLLSHLGIGNETQGAAGVDSPRTVGLAVQDQAARLRRPIVILPGITSCGLEVWRAKQCLGDGFFRTRLWGGLSMVDAIVRGFECWLAHIEALDPVTGGDVEGDDAPRLRSARGHHASDDFVQGYWVWSKMLTALGAAGYEPDEVLLECYDWRLALPVLEERDFFFTQLKHNIGVAVHVAGQRRGQESAKAVVLAHSMGGSVLLYFLKWMEAQPGGTQWISDHIDSIVCLGVPFLGAMAPLAAYISGEMKDSGGVMRGLSVFGPLQGYVETALLSFERLRSILWRFGSMGSLLPKGGSAVWGDESGWTDFDGGHVVQVPRTRGNATQSGGGLVGVSLEEIYREVENRPPHHNEVPPKAHRSWTAYDRGLQKPTPGTSRNDTFWGNPLAVSLPASPGLKMFCFYGTNIPTERAYVYAFRQARWEFADGNGTGKLWSQLRTKPL
;
A
#
# COMPACT_ATOMS: atom_id res chain seq x y z
N LEU A 1 32.93 -5.97 49.48
CA LEU A 1 33.08 -4.87 50.46
C LEU A 1 31.80 -4.05 50.44
N LYS A 2 31.19 -3.88 51.62
CA LYS A 2 30.01 -3.05 52.01
C LYS A 2 29.21 -2.30 50.93
N PHE A 3 27.91 -2.64 50.87
CA PHE A 3 26.82 -1.79 50.38
C PHE A 3 26.69 -0.50 51.22
N ALA A 4 26.57 0.66 50.57
CA ALA A 4 26.03 1.89 51.17
C ALA A 4 25.40 2.81 50.11
N ALA A 5 24.06 2.83 50.14
CA ALA A 5 23.10 3.89 49.82
C ALA A 5 23.50 5.07 48.88
N LEU A 6 22.78 5.16 47.75
CA LEU A 6 22.30 6.43 47.21
C LEU A 6 20.78 6.43 47.29
N ARG A 7 20.25 7.20 48.25
CA ARG A 7 18.83 7.50 48.44
C ARG A 7 18.35 8.37 47.28
N THR A 8 17.35 7.91 46.54
CA THR A 8 16.56 8.76 45.64
C THR A 8 15.50 9.50 46.46
N THR A 9 15.61 10.82 46.49
CA THR A 9 14.56 11.70 46.98
C THR A 9 13.48 11.85 45.90
N SER A 10 12.35 11.18 46.06
CA SER A 10 11.10 11.56 45.40
C SER A 10 9.92 11.37 46.38
N PRO A 11 9.02 12.34 46.56
CA PRO A 11 8.11 12.40 47.71
C PRO A 11 6.92 11.41 47.68
N CYS A 12 6.84 10.53 46.68
CA CYS A 12 5.67 9.67 46.48
C CYS A 12 5.63 8.40 47.33
N LEU A 13 6.70 8.06 48.06
CA LEU A 13 6.79 6.78 48.80
C LEU A 13 6.47 6.87 50.30
N GLY A 14 6.14 8.06 50.83
CA GLY A 14 5.87 8.27 52.26
C GLY A 14 4.39 8.17 52.68
N ALA A 15 3.45 7.90 51.77
CA ALA A 15 2.01 7.99 52.06
C ALA A 15 1.22 6.68 51.92
N MET A 16 1.90 5.52 51.84
CA MET A 16 1.22 4.21 51.70
C MET A 16 1.26 3.31 52.94
N GLU A 17 1.83 3.75 54.06
CA GLU A 17 1.68 3.07 55.36
C GLU A 17 0.95 3.98 56.36
N THR A 18 -0.36 4.11 56.19
CA THR A 18 -1.39 4.30 57.24
C THR A 18 -2.69 4.80 56.61
N ARG A 19 -3.52 3.87 56.12
CA ARG A 19 -5.00 3.91 56.12
C ARG A 19 -5.54 2.82 55.18
N ALA A 20 -5.69 1.63 55.72
CA ALA A 20 -6.76 0.74 55.27
C ALA A 20 -8.09 1.41 55.65
N GLY A 21 -8.89 1.82 54.66
CA GLY A 21 -10.23 2.37 54.89
C GLY A 21 -10.74 3.27 53.77
N ASN A 22 -11.57 2.70 52.89
CA ASN A 22 -12.54 3.33 51.99
C ASN A 22 -12.07 4.16 50.76
N ALA A 23 -12.59 3.71 49.60
CA ALA A 23 -12.95 4.43 48.38
C ALA A 23 -11.85 5.14 47.54
N GLY A 24 -11.70 4.70 46.28
CA GLY A 24 -11.07 5.45 45.18
C GLY A 24 -10.05 4.65 44.36
N SER A 25 -10.36 4.36 43.09
CA SER A 25 -9.46 3.66 42.15
C SER A 25 -8.16 4.45 41.88
N PRO A 26 -6.98 3.81 41.82
CA PRO A 26 -5.76 4.50 41.39
C PRO A 26 -5.73 4.70 39.87
N GLY A 27 -5.26 5.86 39.42
CA GLY A 27 -5.31 6.34 38.04
C GLY A 27 -4.54 5.48 37.03
N LYS A 28 -5.19 5.21 35.89
CA LYS A 28 -4.72 4.38 34.76
C LYS A 28 -3.36 4.79 34.17
N THR A 29 -2.86 5.99 34.46
CA THR A 29 -1.57 6.49 33.97
C THR A 29 -0.37 5.93 34.76
N CYS A 30 -0.53 5.68 36.07
CA CYS A 30 0.57 5.20 36.92
C CYS A 30 0.87 3.70 36.67
N VAL A 31 -0.18 2.91 36.45
CA VAL A 31 -0.07 1.49 36.07
C VAL A 31 0.61 1.32 34.70
N ARG A 32 0.39 2.25 33.75
CA ARG A 32 1.01 2.25 32.41
C ARG A 32 2.52 2.49 32.44
N VAL A 33 3.00 3.43 33.26
CA VAL A 33 4.44 3.73 33.38
C VAL A 33 5.18 2.63 34.14
N VAL A 34 4.58 2.09 35.21
CA VAL A 34 5.18 1.00 35.99
C VAL A 34 5.28 -0.29 35.16
N THR A 35 4.29 -0.61 34.33
CA THR A 35 4.34 -1.82 33.48
C THR A 35 5.39 -1.71 32.38
N LEU A 36 5.56 -0.52 31.79
CA LEU A 36 6.57 -0.26 30.77
C LEU A 36 8.00 -0.29 31.35
N LEU A 37 8.19 0.28 32.55
CA LEU A 37 9.46 0.22 33.27
C LEU A 37 9.80 -1.20 33.76
N VAL A 38 8.80 -1.99 34.17
CA VAL A 38 8.99 -3.41 34.53
C VAL A 38 9.31 -4.26 33.30
N GLY A 39 8.71 -3.98 32.13
CA GLY A 39 9.05 -4.62 30.87
C GLY A 39 10.47 -4.32 30.41
N VAL A 40 10.89 -3.05 30.45
CA VAL A 40 12.26 -2.64 30.11
C VAL A 40 13.27 -3.18 31.14
N ALA A 41 12.95 -3.16 32.43
CA ALA A 41 13.80 -3.75 33.46
C ALA A 41 13.92 -5.27 33.35
N ALA A 42 12.88 -5.98 32.89
CA ALA A 42 12.93 -7.42 32.62
C ALA A 42 13.80 -7.74 31.39
N VAL A 43 13.77 -6.90 30.36
CA VAL A 43 14.67 -7.01 29.18
C VAL A 43 16.12 -6.74 29.58
N VAL A 44 16.37 -5.69 30.36
CA VAL A 44 17.72 -5.35 30.86
C VAL A 44 18.24 -6.41 31.84
N CYS A 45 17.38 -6.93 32.74
CA CYS A 45 17.76 -8.03 33.64
C CYS A 45 17.93 -9.37 32.91
N GLY A 46 17.20 -9.62 31.82
CA GLY A 46 17.40 -10.80 30.96
C GLY A 46 18.77 -10.78 30.28
N ILE A 47 19.21 -9.60 29.82
CA ILE A 47 20.54 -9.38 29.26
C ILE A 47 21.64 -9.54 30.33
N TYR A 48 21.40 -9.08 31.56
CA TYR A 48 22.38 -9.19 32.66
C TYR A 48 22.48 -10.61 33.25
N LYS A 49 21.35 -11.31 33.38
CA LYS A 49 21.29 -12.66 33.98
C LYS A 49 21.88 -13.73 33.07
N ALA A 50 21.93 -13.49 31.76
CA ALA A 50 22.69 -14.29 30.79
C ALA A 50 24.23 -14.11 30.96
N GLY A 51 24.68 -13.03 31.59
CA GLY A 51 26.10 -12.75 31.86
C GLY A 51 26.66 -13.28 33.19
N GLU A 52 25.81 -13.71 34.13
CA GLU A 52 26.25 -14.13 35.47
C GLU A 52 26.26 -15.66 35.72
N GLN A 53 25.72 -16.47 34.81
CA GLN A 53 25.90 -17.93 34.89
C GLN A 53 27.19 -18.33 34.16
N GLY A 54 28.29 -18.27 34.92
CA GLY A 54 29.61 -18.68 34.46
C GLY A 54 29.66 -20.15 34.07
N SER A 55 29.73 -20.40 32.76
CA SER A 55 30.48 -21.50 32.16
C SER A 55 30.71 -21.20 30.67
N ASP A 56 31.97 -21.13 30.28
CA ASP A 56 32.53 -20.96 28.93
C ASP A 56 31.55 -21.12 27.76
N THR A 57 30.97 -20.02 27.28
CA THR A 57 30.44 -19.92 25.92
C THR A 57 30.64 -18.49 25.40
N SER A 58 31.10 -18.40 24.14
CA SER A 58 31.45 -17.17 23.43
C SER A 58 30.35 -16.10 23.50
N MET A 59 30.77 -14.83 23.55
CA MET A 59 29.91 -13.66 23.30
C MET A 59 28.83 -13.99 22.27
N ALA A 60 27.56 -13.88 22.66
CA ALA A 60 26.44 -14.07 21.74
C ALA A 60 26.70 -13.23 20.49
N SER A 61 26.77 -13.88 19.32
CA SER A 61 27.05 -13.19 18.08
C SER A 61 25.98 -12.10 17.86
N PRO A 62 26.32 -11.00 17.16
CA PRO A 62 25.34 -10.00 16.76
C PRO A 62 24.10 -10.61 16.09
N ASP A 63 24.26 -11.75 15.42
CA ASP A 63 23.17 -12.54 14.82
C ASP A 63 22.22 -13.15 15.86
N ALA A 64 22.70 -13.67 16.99
CA ALA A 64 21.85 -14.24 18.03
C ALA A 64 20.98 -13.17 18.74
N VAL A 65 21.54 -11.97 18.95
CA VAL A 65 20.80 -10.83 19.50
C VAL A 65 19.78 -10.31 18.48
N ARG A 66 20.16 -10.25 17.19
CA ARG A 66 19.24 -9.90 16.09
C ARG A 66 18.09 -10.89 16.00
N ASP A 67 18.36 -12.19 16.00
CA ASP A 67 17.35 -13.23 15.83
C ASP A 67 16.38 -13.29 17.04
N PHE A 68 16.88 -13.01 18.25
CA PHE A 68 16.04 -12.83 19.44
C PHE A 68 15.10 -11.62 19.30
N LEU A 69 15.60 -10.46 18.83
CA LEU A 69 14.78 -9.27 18.60
C LEU A 69 13.76 -9.48 17.47
N LEU A 70 14.14 -10.13 16.37
CA LEU A 70 13.24 -10.45 15.25
C LEU A 70 12.10 -11.38 15.69
N SER A 71 12.41 -12.41 16.49
CA SER A 71 11.41 -13.35 17.02
C SER A 71 10.40 -12.67 17.96
N HIS A 72 10.82 -11.71 18.78
CA HIS A 72 9.94 -11.01 19.73
C HIS A 72 9.14 -9.87 19.11
N LEU A 73 9.60 -9.32 17.98
CA LEU A 73 8.85 -8.33 17.19
C LEU A 73 7.80 -8.98 16.28
N GLY A 74 7.66 -10.31 16.30
CA GLY A 74 6.77 -11.02 15.36
C GLY A 74 7.25 -10.94 13.91
N ILE A 75 8.49 -10.47 13.68
CA ILE A 75 9.17 -10.52 12.38
C ILE A 75 9.70 -11.96 12.26
N GLY A 76 8.75 -12.87 11.99
CA GLY A 76 9.05 -14.28 11.78
C GLY A 76 10.08 -14.44 10.68
N ASN A 77 10.98 -15.40 10.90
CA ASN A 77 11.96 -15.81 9.92
C ASN A 77 11.22 -16.42 8.70
N GLU A 78 10.85 -15.60 7.71
CA GLU A 78 10.50 -16.08 6.35
C GLU A 78 11.72 -16.70 5.63
N THR A 79 12.72 -17.18 6.37
CA THR A 79 13.80 -18.02 5.86
C THR A 79 13.49 -19.51 5.99
N GLN A 80 12.37 -19.91 6.62
CA GLN A 80 11.86 -21.29 6.53
C GLN A 80 10.82 -21.49 5.41
N GLY A 81 10.99 -20.76 4.30
CA GLY A 81 10.34 -21.04 3.02
C GLY A 81 11.29 -21.79 2.09
N ALA A 82 11.10 -23.11 2.00
CA ALA A 82 11.69 -24.07 1.05
C ALA A 82 13.22 -24.27 1.10
N ALA A 83 13.64 -25.39 1.70
CA ALA A 83 14.90 -26.04 1.32
C ALA A 83 14.90 -26.25 -0.20
N GLY A 84 15.72 -25.49 -0.93
CA GLY A 84 15.86 -25.58 -2.39
C GLY A 84 15.68 -24.29 -3.19
N VAL A 85 15.38 -23.13 -2.57
CA VAL A 85 15.38 -21.85 -3.30
C VAL A 85 16.79 -21.28 -3.31
N ASP A 86 17.39 -21.18 -4.50
CA ASP A 86 18.68 -20.53 -4.71
C ASP A 86 18.69 -19.12 -4.11
N SER A 87 19.77 -18.76 -3.41
CA SER A 87 19.90 -17.41 -2.86
C SER A 87 19.79 -16.37 -3.98
N PRO A 88 19.25 -15.16 -3.75
CA PRO A 88 19.14 -14.14 -4.80
C PRO A 88 20.48 -13.85 -5.50
N ARG A 89 21.58 -13.91 -4.74
CA ARG A 89 22.95 -13.82 -5.26
C ARG A 89 23.30 -14.98 -6.21
N THR A 90 22.94 -16.21 -5.85
CA THR A 90 23.16 -17.39 -6.70
C THR A 90 22.41 -17.25 -8.03
N VAL A 91 21.15 -16.81 -7.99
CA VAL A 91 20.36 -16.55 -9.20
C VAL A 91 21.02 -15.50 -10.08
N GLY A 92 21.50 -14.40 -9.48
CA GLY A 92 22.22 -13.35 -10.20
C GLY A 92 23.51 -13.83 -10.87
N LEU A 93 24.33 -14.60 -10.15
CA LEU A 93 25.55 -15.20 -10.70
C LEU A 93 25.25 -16.19 -11.84
N ALA A 94 24.17 -16.97 -11.74
CA ALA A 94 23.77 -17.92 -12.78
C ALA A 94 23.42 -17.24 -14.11
N VAL A 95 22.99 -15.97 -14.09
CA VAL A 95 22.64 -15.20 -15.29
C VAL A 95 23.67 -14.12 -15.66
N GLN A 96 24.81 -14.07 -14.97
CA GLN A 96 25.80 -13.01 -15.12
C GLN A 96 26.31 -12.87 -16.56
N ASP A 97 26.65 -13.97 -17.24
CA ASP A 97 27.13 -13.93 -18.63
C ASP A 97 26.05 -13.40 -19.60
N GLN A 98 24.79 -13.77 -19.36
CA GLN A 98 23.66 -13.30 -20.15
C GLN A 98 23.40 -11.80 -19.89
N ALA A 99 23.45 -11.39 -18.64
CA ALA A 99 23.33 -10.00 -18.20
C ALA A 99 24.45 -9.13 -18.77
N ALA A 100 25.71 -9.60 -18.75
CA ALA A 100 26.84 -8.89 -19.35
C ALA A 100 26.67 -8.70 -20.86
N ARG A 101 26.17 -9.73 -21.56
CA ARG A 101 25.91 -9.66 -23.01
C ARG A 101 24.75 -8.73 -23.37
N LEU A 102 23.65 -8.78 -22.61
CA LEU A 102 22.44 -7.98 -22.89
C LEU A 102 22.48 -6.56 -22.32
N ARG A 103 23.00 -6.39 -21.09
CA ARG A 103 23.23 -5.16 -20.29
C ARG A 103 22.35 -3.99 -20.71
N ARG A 104 21.04 -4.26 -20.77
CA ARG A 104 19.99 -3.28 -21.01
C ARG A 104 19.67 -2.62 -19.68
N PRO A 105 19.48 -1.29 -19.62
CA PRO A 105 18.98 -0.65 -18.42
C PRO A 105 17.66 -1.29 -17.98
N ILE A 106 17.49 -1.41 -16.68
CA ILE A 106 16.30 -1.96 -16.04
C ILE A 106 15.57 -0.80 -15.37
N VAL A 107 14.29 -0.66 -15.62
CA VAL A 107 13.44 0.38 -15.02
C VAL A 107 12.37 -0.31 -14.22
N ILE A 108 12.32 -0.08 -12.92
CA ILE A 108 11.38 -0.70 -12.00
C ILE A 108 10.32 0.33 -11.62
N LEU A 109 9.06 -0.02 -11.87
CA LEU A 109 7.86 0.69 -11.42
C LEU A 109 7.20 -0.12 -10.30
N PRO A 110 7.39 0.28 -9.03
CA PRO A 110 6.83 -0.41 -7.87
C PRO A 110 5.30 -0.38 -7.83
N GLY A 111 4.71 -1.18 -6.92
CA GLY A 111 3.27 -1.23 -6.71
C GLY A 111 2.76 -0.16 -5.74
N ILE A 112 1.47 -0.24 -5.43
CA ILE A 112 0.88 0.61 -4.38
C ILE A 112 1.60 0.38 -3.05
N THR A 113 1.75 1.42 -2.24
CA THR A 113 2.43 1.41 -0.93
C THR A 113 3.89 0.94 -0.91
N SER A 114 4.48 0.64 -2.06
CA SER A 114 5.82 0.04 -2.13
C SER A 114 6.93 1.08 -1.99
N CYS A 115 6.63 2.34 -2.29
CA CYS A 115 7.58 3.45 -2.20
C CYS A 115 7.43 4.20 -0.89
N GLY A 116 8.56 4.52 -0.28
CA GLY A 116 8.60 5.39 0.89
C GLY A 116 8.08 6.80 0.60
N LEU A 117 7.50 7.43 1.61
CA LEU A 117 7.02 8.82 1.54
C LEU A 117 7.79 9.66 2.55
N GLU A 118 8.43 10.72 2.07
CA GLU A 118 9.26 11.63 2.85
C GLU A 118 8.54 12.94 3.16
N VAL A 119 8.80 13.48 4.36
CA VAL A 119 8.26 14.77 4.78
C VAL A 119 9.05 15.92 4.17
N TRP A 120 8.36 16.79 3.45
CA TRP A 120 8.87 18.08 2.97
C TRP A 120 8.28 19.27 3.74
N ARG A 121 7.18 19.04 4.45
CA ARG A 121 6.62 19.96 5.45
C ARG A 121 5.88 19.15 6.50
N ALA A 122 6.28 19.27 7.76
CA ALA A 122 5.63 18.60 8.87
C ALA A 122 4.49 19.47 9.41
N LYS A 123 3.41 18.84 9.90
CA LYS A 123 2.45 19.54 10.77
C LYS A 123 3.11 19.83 12.11
N GLN A 124 2.64 20.87 12.79
CA GLN A 124 3.08 21.25 14.13
C GLN A 124 3.02 20.10 15.15
N CYS A 125 2.03 19.21 15.03
CA CYS A 125 1.88 18.05 15.93
C CYS A 125 3.01 17.02 15.81
N LEU A 126 3.73 16.97 14.69
CA LEU A 126 4.84 16.04 14.45
C LEU A 126 6.19 16.70 14.75
N GLY A 127 6.27 18.00 14.47
CA GLY A 127 7.46 18.82 14.68
C GLY A 127 8.46 18.75 13.52
N ASP A 128 9.26 19.81 13.38
CA ASP A 128 10.17 20.00 12.24
C ASP A 128 11.32 18.98 12.19
N GLY A 129 11.59 18.27 13.29
CA GLY A 129 12.60 17.20 13.34
C GLY A 129 12.32 16.03 12.39
N PHE A 130 11.11 15.91 11.86
CA PHE A 130 10.75 14.91 10.86
C PHE A 130 11.01 15.35 9.41
N PHE A 131 11.50 16.56 9.16
CA PHE A 131 11.86 17.00 7.81
C PHE A 131 12.83 16.02 7.13
N ARG A 132 12.49 15.59 5.92
CA ARG A 132 13.18 14.58 5.09
C ARG A 132 13.32 13.19 5.72
N THR A 133 12.52 12.89 6.74
CA THR A 133 12.38 11.51 7.24
C THR A 133 11.25 10.79 6.50
N ARG A 134 11.32 9.45 6.45
CA ARG A 134 10.29 8.62 5.82
C ARG A 134 9.13 8.41 6.80
N LEU A 135 7.96 8.97 6.50
CA LEU A 135 6.72 8.71 7.25
C LEU A 135 6.00 7.44 6.77
N TRP A 136 6.34 6.96 5.59
CA TRP A 136 5.92 5.66 5.09
C TRP A 136 7.18 4.86 4.79
N GLY A 137 7.37 3.75 5.51
CA GLY A 137 8.58 2.93 5.47
C GLY A 137 9.71 3.44 6.37
N GLY A 138 10.58 2.52 6.80
CA GLY A 138 11.72 2.77 7.69
C GLY A 138 11.35 2.96 9.16
N LEU A 139 12.36 3.16 10.01
CA LEU A 139 12.20 3.32 11.46
C LEU A 139 11.56 4.65 11.87
N SER A 140 11.68 5.69 11.04
CA SER A 140 11.04 6.99 11.29
C SER A 140 9.51 6.93 11.24
N MET A 141 8.93 6.03 10.45
CA MET A 141 7.49 5.76 10.47
C MET A 141 7.04 5.24 11.84
N VAL A 142 7.81 4.31 12.42
CA VAL A 142 7.52 3.75 13.75
C VAL A 142 7.59 4.84 14.82
N ASP A 143 8.64 5.67 14.80
CA ASP A 143 8.78 6.80 15.74
C ASP A 143 7.61 7.79 15.62
N ALA A 144 7.19 8.15 14.40
CA ALA A 144 6.05 9.03 14.17
C ALA A 144 4.74 8.47 14.72
N ILE A 145 4.48 7.17 14.50
CA ILE A 145 3.27 6.49 14.98
C ILE A 145 3.24 6.45 16.52
N VAL A 146 4.37 6.13 17.15
CA VAL A 146 4.49 6.06 18.62
C VAL A 146 4.29 7.44 19.26
N ARG A 147 4.81 8.51 18.63
CA ARG A 147 4.63 9.89 19.11
C ARG A 147 3.19 10.38 18.97
N GLY A 148 2.47 9.92 17.95
CA GLY A 148 1.06 10.24 17.78
C GLY A 148 0.48 9.66 16.50
N PHE A 149 -0.27 8.57 16.64
CA PHE A 149 -0.95 7.91 15.52
C PHE A 149 -1.84 8.86 14.70
N GLU A 150 -2.66 9.68 15.36
CA GLU A 150 -3.53 10.65 14.67
C GLU A 150 -2.73 11.71 13.92
N CYS A 151 -1.57 12.14 14.45
CA CYS A 151 -0.73 13.09 13.77
C CYS A 151 -0.06 12.46 12.54
N TRP A 152 0.48 11.24 12.66
CA TRP A 152 0.99 10.48 11.53
C TRP A 152 -0.09 10.28 10.46
N LEU A 153 -1.28 9.87 10.86
CA LEU A 153 -2.40 9.64 9.96
C LEU A 153 -2.81 10.92 9.24
N ALA A 154 -2.86 12.06 9.95
CA ALA A 154 -3.13 13.37 9.38
C ALA A 154 -2.12 13.79 8.30
N HIS A 155 -0.90 13.26 8.28
CA HIS A 155 0.05 13.46 7.17
C HIS A 155 -0.24 12.52 6.00
N ILE A 156 -0.51 11.24 6.30
CA ILE A 156 -0.78 10.21 5.29
C ILE A 156 -2.06 10.54 4.51
N GLU A 157 -3.11 10.99 5.17
CA GLU A 157 -4.40 11.33 4.54
C GLU A 157 -4.45 12.74 3.92
N ALA A 158 -3.37 13.53 3.99
CA ALA A 158 -3.34 14.94 3.58
C ALA A 158 -3.36 15.16 2.06
N LEU A 159 -4.40 14.64 1.40
CA LEU A 159 -4.74 14.93 0.02
C LEU A 159 -6.13 15.56 -0.04
N ASP A 160 -6.27 16.54 -0.91
CA ASP A 160 -7.57 17.12 -1.20
C ASP A 160 -8.40 16.11 -2.00
N PRO A 161 -9.61 15.76 -1.53
CA PRO A 161 -10.42 14.74 -2.19
C PRO A 161 -10.86 15.12 -3.60
N VAL A 162 -11.03 16.41 -3.91
CA VAL A 162 -11.57 16.89 -5.20
C VAL A 162 -10.46 17.05 -6.22
N THR A 163 -9.36 17.72 -5.86
CA THR A 163 -8.23 17.92 -6.76
C THR A 163 -7.34 16.68 -6.83
N GLY A 164 -7.30 15.89 -5.77
CA GLY A 164 -6.37 14.76 -5.60
C GLY A 164 -4.94 15.17 -5.24
N GLY A 165 -4.67 16.48 -5.14
CA GLY A 165 -3.36 17.04 -4.84
C GLY A 165 -3.15 17.32 -3.35
N ASP A 166 -2.13 18.10 -3.03
CA ASP A 166 -1.83 18.47 -1.64
C ASP A 166 -2.90 19.42 -1.08
N VAL A 167 -3.29 19.24 0.19
CA VAL A 167 -4.20 20.17 0.88
C VAL A 167 -3.56 21.54 1.09
N GLU A 168 -4.34 22.61 1.07
CA GLU A 168 -3.87 23.98 1.33
C GLU A 168 -3.91 24.34 2.83
N GLY A 169 -3.17 25.38 3.21
CA GLY A 169 -3.11 25.91 4.57
C GLY A 169 -1.69 25.98 5.15
N ASP A 170 -1.51 26.84 6.15
CA ASP A 170 -0.20 27.13 6.75
C ASP A 170 0.39 25.91 7.48
N ASP A 171 -0.46 25.10 8.13
CA ASP A 171 -0.10 23.84 8.80
C ASP A 171 -0.37 22.59 7.92
N ALA A 172 -0.52 22.75 6.60
CA ALA A 172 -0.73 21.63 5.70
C ALA A 172 0.58 20.85 5.48
N PRO A 173 0.62 19.53 5.74
CA PRO A 173 1.84 18.77 5.52
C PRO A 173 2.11 18.58 4.02
N ARG A 174 3.37 18.30 3.69
CA ARG A 174 3.81 17.97 2.33
C ARG A 174 4.58 16.68 2.38
N LEU A 175 4.09 15.67 1.67
CA LEU A 175 4.79 14.40 1.48
C LEU A 175 5.19 14.26 0.02
N ARG A 176 6.38 13.72 -0.23
CA ARG A 176 6.87 13.38 -1.56
C ARG A 176 7.36 11.94 -1.57
N SER A 177 7.39 11.31 -2.73
CA SER A 177 8.03 10.00 -2.84
C SER A 177 9.52 10.11 -2.50
N ALA A 178 10.01 9.16 -1.71
CA ALA A 178 11.43 8.93 -1.57
C ALA A 178 12.03 8.58 -2.94
N ARG A 179 13.30 8.91 -3.16
CA ARG A 179 13.99 8.72 -4.44
C ARG A 179 15.17 7.76 -4.32
N GLY A 180 15.52 7.10 -5.43
CA GLY A 180 16.62 6.15 -5.49
C GLY A 180 16.25 4.77 -4.94
N HIS A 181 17.20 3.82 -4.96
CA HIS A 181 16.93 2.41 -4.67
C HIS A 181 16.40 2.16 -3.26
N HIS A 182 16.90 2.91 -2.28
CA HIS A 182 16.49 2.82 -0.87
C HIS A 182 15.03 3.23 -0.61
N ALA A 183 14.35 3.80 -1.62
CA ALA A 183 12.95 4.18 -1.53
C ALA A 183 12.02 2.96 -1.54
N SER A 184 12.47 1.80 -2.05
CA SER A 184 11.64 0.60 -2.20
C SER A 184 12.44 -0.70 -2.18
N ASP A 185 13.65 -0.72 -1.63
CA ASP A 185 14.41 -1.97 -1.44
C ASP A 185 13.79 -2.80 -0.31
N ASP A 186 13.83 -2.28 0.90
CA ASP A 186 13.21 -2.82 2.11
C ASP A 186 12.27 -1.76 2.68
N PHE A 187 11.01 -2.14 2.88
CA PHE A 187 10.01 -1.20 3.38
C PHE A 187 10.25 -0.90 4.86
N VAL A 188 10.54 -1.93 5.66
CA VAL A 188 11.09 -1.84 7.01
C VAL A 188 12.08 -3.00 7.19
N GLN A 189 12.90 -2.95 8.24
CA GLN A 189 13.82 -4.05 8.54
C GLN A 189 13.06 -5.38 8.65
N GLY A 190 13.44 -6.36 7.81
CA GLY A 190 12.82 -7.70 7.76
C GLY A 190 11.66 -7.85 6.77
N TYR A 191 11.14 -6.76 6.19
CA TYR A 191 10.10 -6.81 5.15
C TYR A 191 10.62 -6.22 3.83
N TRP A 192 11.04 -7.13 2.94
CA TRP A 192 11.65 -6.81 1.66
C TRP A 192 10.60 -6.52 0.59
N VAL A 193 10.92 -5.60 -0.32
CA VAL A 193 10.08 -5.30 -1.49
C VAL A 193 10.88 -5.61 -2.76
N TRP A 194 11.95 -4.86 -3.02
CA TRP A 194 12.83 -5.08 -4.18
C TRP A 194 14.26 -5.49 -3.80
N SER A 195 14.63 -5.53 -2.51
CA SER A 195 16.01 -5.82 -2.08
C SER A 195 16.55 -7.15 -2.61
N LYS A 196 15.74 -8.21 -2.66
CA LYS A 196 16.12 -9.51 -3.27
C LYS A 196 16.39 -9.40 -4.77
N MET A 197 15.55 -8.67 -5.51
CA MET A 197 15.76 -8.44 -6.95
C MET A 197 17.02 -7.61 -7.18
N LEU A 198 17.21 -6.52 -6.44
CA LEU A 198 18.40 -5.66 -6.53
C LEU A 198 19.67 -6.44 -6.18
N THR A 199 19.62 -7.34 -5.19
CA THR A 199 20.73 -8.23 -4.86
C THR A 199 21.08 -9.16 -6.02
N ALA A 200 20.06 -9.75 -6.68
CA ALA A 200 20.28 -10.59 -7.84
C ALA A 200 20.86 -9.80 -9.03
N LEU A 201 20.35 -8.60 -9.29
CA LEU A 201 20.86 -7.72 -10.36
C LEU A 201 22.30 -7.28 -10.10
N GLY A 202 22.62 -6.86 -8.88
CA GLY A 202 23.99 -6.51 -8.50
C GLY A 202 24.95 -7.70 -8.63
N ALA A 203 24.51 -8.90 -8.24
CA ALA A 203 25.29 -10.12 -8.44
C ALA A 203 25.48 -10.48 -9.93
N ALA A 204 24.52 -10.12 -10.79
CA ALA A 204 24.62 -10.26 -12.23
C ALA A 204 25.51 -9.17 -12.89
N GLY A 205 26.01 -8.19 -12.12
CA GLY A 205 26.93 -7.14 -12.58
C GLY A 205 26.26 -5.85 -13.04
N TYR A 206 25.00 -5.61 -12.65
CA TYR A 206 24.33 -4.33 -12.86
C TYR A 206 24.79 -3.27 -11.84
N GLU A 207 24.98 -2.04 -12.33
CA GLU A 207 25.32 -0.88 -11.50
C GLU A 207 24.08 -0.02 -11.15
N PRO A 208 24.14 0.83 -10.12
CA PRO A 208 23.02 1.66 -9.68
C PRO A 208 22.42 2.59 -10.74
N ASP A 209 23.21 3.02 -11.73
CA ASP A 209 22.75 3.88 -12.83
C ASP A 209 22.16 3.09 -14.01
N GLU A 210 22.33 1.77 -14.01
CA GLU A 210 21.74 0.84 -14.99
C GLU A 210 20.40 0.25 -14.50
N VAL A 211 20.10 0.38 -13.20
CA VAL A 211 18.84 -0.08 -12.60
C VAL A 211 18.12 1.12 -12.00
N LEU A 212 17.14 1.65 -12.70
CA LEU A 212 16.32 2.75 -12.22
C LEU A 212 15.16 2.21 -11.38
N LEU A 213 15.07 2.63 -10.12
CA LEU A 213 13.89 2.40 -9.28
C LEU A 213 13.09 3.70 -9.20
N GLU A 214 12.01 3.77 -9.98
CA GLU A 214 11.25 5.00 -10.21
C GLU A 214 10.06 5.08 -9.26
N CYS A 215 10.33 5.60 -8.06
CA CYS A 215 9.32 5.74 -7.02
C CYS A 215 8.44 6.99 -7.20
N TYR A 216 7.15 6.79 -6.95
CA TYR A 216 6.11 7.81 -7.09
C TYR A 216 5.21 7.84 -5.85
N ASP A 217 4.47 8.94 -5.67
CA ASP A 217 3.48 9.03 -4.60
C ASP A 217 2.26 8.19 -4.96
N TRP A 218 2.29 6.95 -4.49
CA TRP A 218 1.27 5.94 -4.74
C TRP A 218 -0.12 6.29 -4.20
N ARG A 219 -0.30 7.42 -3.50
CA ARG A 219 -1.62 7.91 -3.08
C ARG A 219 -2.32 8.69 -4.19
N LEU A 220 -1.58 9.30 -5.11
CA LEU A 220 -2.13 10.19 -6.14
C LEU A 220 -2.88 9.45 -7.24
N ALA A 221 -3.87 10.11 -7.84
CA ALA A 221 -4.47 9.63 -9.08
C ALA A 221 -3.43 9.68 -10.22
N LEU A 222 -3.57 8.80 -11.21
CA LEU A 222 -2.62 8.68 -12.33
C LEU A 222 -2.39 10.00 -13.09
N PRO A 223 -3.41 10.81 -13.46
CA PRO A 223 -3.18 12.14 -14.03
C PRO A 223 -2.44 13.09 -13.08
N VAL A 224 -2.75 13.02 -11.79
CA VAL A 224 -2.19 13.92 -10.76
C VAL A 224 -0.70 13.65 -10.54
N LEU A 225 -0.19 12.45 -10.86
CA LEU A 225 1.25 12.17 -10.87
C LEU A 225 2.02 13.10 -11.81
N GLU A 226 1.45 13.47 -12.96
CA GLU A 226 2.05 14.45 -13.84
C GLU A 226 1.75 15.88 -13.42
N GLU A 227 0.48 16.17 -13.07
CA GLU A 227 0.05 17.54 -12.70
C GLU A 227 0.80 18.08 -11.47
N ARG A 228 1.03 17.25 -10.45
CA ARG A 228 1.68 17.66 -9.20
C ARG A 228 3.19 17.47 -9.22
N ASP A 229 3.64 16.31 -9.69
CA ASP A 229 5.03 15.86 -9.51
C ASP A 229 5.84 15.84 -10.80
N PHE A 230 5.22 16.05 -11.98
CA PHE A 230 5.86 15.84 -13.29
C PHE A 230 6.51 14.45 -13.40
N PHE A 231 5.85 13.43 -12.84
CA PHE A 231 6.41 12.08 -12.74
C PHE A 231 6.66 11.45 -14.11
N PHE A 232 5.73 11.55 -15.06
CA PHE A 232 5.89 10.94 -16.38
C PHE A 232 6.93 11.69 -17.22
N THR A 233 6.98 13.02 -17.08
CA THR A 233 8.07 13.82 -17.65
C THR A 233 9.43 13.38 -17.11
N GLN A 234 9.58 13.22 -15.80
CA GLN A 234 10.84 12.72 -15.22
C GLN A 234 11.16 11.29 -15.69
N LEU A 235 10.18 10.38 -15.66
CA LEU A 235 10.35 8.98 -16.09
C LEU A 235 10.86 8.89 -17.53
N LYS A 236 10.27 9.65 -18.45
CA LYS A 236 10.74 9.76 -19.85
C LYS A 236 12.21 10.16 -19.93
N HIS A 237 12.62 11.20 -19.19
CA HIS A 237 14.01 11.68 -19.24
C HIS A 237 14.98 10.71 -18.56
N ASN A 238 14.61 10.13 -17.42
CA ASN A 238 15.45 9.16 -16.71
C ASN A 238 15.72 7.91 -17.59
N ILE A 239 14.69 7.38 -18.25
CA ILE A 239 14.84 6.28 -19.22
C ILE A 239 15.75 6.71 -20.37
N GLY A 240 15.54 7.91 -20.92
CA GLY A 240 16.36 8.47 -21.99
C GLY A 240 17.84 8.52 -21.63
N VAL A 241 18.16 9.03 -20.44
CA VAL A 241 19.52 9.10 -19.91
C VAL A 241 20.12 7.70 -19.74
N ALA A 242 19.39 6.77 -19.11
CA ALA A 242 19.89 5.42 -18.88
C ALA A 242 20.16 4.67 -20.20
N VAL A 243 19.27 4.78 -21.19
CA VAL A 243 19.45 4.20 -22.52
C VAL A 243 20.65 4.83 -23.24
N HIS A 244 20.81 6.15 -23.16
CA HIS A 244 21.94 6.85 -23.77
C HIS A 244 23.28 6.41 -23.17
N VAL A 245 23.39 6.40 -21.83
CA VAL A 245 24.60 5.99 -21.12
C VAL A 245 24.94 4.53 -21.40
N ALA A 246 23.95 3.63 -21.39
CA ALA A 246 24.17 2.23 -21.73
C ALA A 246 24.62 2.05 -23.19
N GLY A 247 24.09 2.84 -24.13
CA GLY A 247 24.56 2.86 -25.52
C GLY A 247 26.02 3.25 -25.65
N GLN A 248 26.43 4.34 -24.96
CA GLN A 248 27.82 4.81 -24.93
C GLN A 248 28.78 3.75 -24.38
N ARG A 249 28.42 3.09 -23.27
CA ARG A 249 29.22 2.02 -22.66
C ARG A 249 29.40 0.80 -23.58
N ARG A 250 28.41 0.53 -24.44
CA ARG A 250 28.39 -0.62 -25.34
C ARG A 250 29.03 -0.37 -26.69
N GLY A 251 29.33 0.88 -27.05
CA GLY A 251 29.67 1.24 -28.42
C GLY A 251 28.55 0.88 -29.41
N GLN A 252 27.29 0.87 -28.95
CA GLN A 252 26.11 0.52 -29.74
C GLN A 252 25.17 1.72 -29.87
N GLU A 253 24.48 1.82 -31.01
CA GLU A 253 23.51 2.90 -31.26
C GLU A 253 22.24 2.83 -30.38
N SER A 254 21.83 1.64 -29.89
CA SER A 254 20.60 1.51 -29.10
C SER A 254 20.68 0.42 -28.03
N ALA A 255 20.59 0.83 -26.76
CA ALA A 255 20.62 -0.06 -25.59
C ALA A 255 19.26 -0.22 -24.89
N LYS A 256 18.15 0.08 -25.58
CA LYS A 256 16.73 0.09 -25.10
C LYS A 256 16.48 -0.62 -23.76
N ALA A 257 15.78 0.06 -22.87
CA ALA A 257 15.50 -0.38 -21.51
C ALA A 257 14.47 -1.52 -21.44
N VAL A 258 14.56 -2.30 -20.37
CA VAL A 258 13.55 -3.27 -19.94
C VAL A 258 12.78 -2.67 -18.77
N VAL A 259 11.46 -2.59 -18.87
CA VAL A 259 10.60 -2.00 -17.83
C VAL A 259 9.89 -3.10 -17.05
N LEU A 260 10.16 -3.19 -15.75
CA LEU A 260 9.49 -4.09 -14.80
C LEU A 260 8.40 -3.29 -14.09
N ALA A 261 7.17 -3.78 -14.15
CA ALA A 261 6.03 -3.15 -13.51
C ALA A 261 5.33 -4.15 -12.59
N HIS A 262 5.28 -3.84 -11.29
CA HIS A 262 4.67 -4.70 -10.29
C HIS A 262 3.32 -4.15 -9.83
N SER A 263 2.30 -5.00 -9.79
CA SER A 263 0.97 -4.65 -9.27
C SER A 263 0.45 -3.34 -9.92
N MET A 264 0.07 -2.33 -9.12
CA MET A 264 -0.37 -1.01 -9.60
C MET A 264 0.65 -0.29 -10.48
N GLY A 265 1.94 -0.60 -10.36
CA GLY A 265 2.98 -0.05 -11.25
C GLY A 265 2.71 -0.38 -12.72
N GLY A 266 1.98 -1.46 -13.01
CA GLY A 266 1.54 -1.76 -14.37
C GLY A 266 0.40 -0.86 -14.87
N SER A 267 -0.50 -0.41 -13.98
CA SER A 267 -1.50 0.62 -14.31
C SER A 267 -0.83 1.98 -14.57
N VAL A 268 0.19 2.33 -13.78
CA VAL A 268 1.02 3.52 -14.00
C VAL A 268 1.75 3.42 -15.33
N LEU A 269 2.32 2.25 -15.66
CA LEU A 269 2.98 2.02 -16.94
C LEU A 269 2.01 2.15 -18.12
N LEU A 270 0.84 1.53 -18.05
CA LEU A 270 -0.17 1.65 -19.12
C LEU A 270 -0.54 3.12 -19.36
N TYR A 271 -0.74 3.87 -18.28
CA TYR A 271 -1.02 5.30 -18.36
C TYR A 271 0.15 6.08 -18.97
N PHE A 272 1.39 5.82 -18.53
CA PHE A 272 2.59 6.44 -19.08
C PHE A 272 2.74 6.20 -20.59
N LEU A 273 2.49 4.98 -21.06
CA LEU A 273 2.55 4.64 -22.47
C LEU A 273 1.54 5.45 -23.29
N LYS A 274 0.32 5.63 -22.78
CA LYS A 274 -0.70 6.47 -23.44
C LYS A 274 -0.37 7.95 -23.37
N TRP A 275 0.12 8.42 -22.24
CA TRP A 275 0.63 9.78 -22.07
C TRP A 275 1.78 10.09 -23.04
N MET A 276 2.63 9.10 -23.32
CA MET A 276 3.66 9.18 -24.36
C MET A 276 3.03 9.24 -25.76
N GLU A 277 2.10 8.36 -26.12
CA GLU A 277 1.43 8.42 -27.44
C GLU A 277 0.68 9.74 -27.68
N ALA A 278 0.21 10.41 -26.62
CA ALA A 278 -0.40 11.73 -26.71
C ALA A 278 0.60 12.85 -27.02
N GLN A 279 1.91 12.63 -26.86
CA GLN A 279 2.95 13.60 -27.16
C GLN A 279 3.48 13.50 -28.60
N PRO A 280 3.94 14.62 -29.18
CA PRO A 280 4.64 14.60 -30.46
C PRO A 280 5.84 13.64 -30.44
N GLY A 281 5.84 12.67 -31.37
CA GLY A 281 6.91 11.68 -31.50
C GLY A 281 6.97 10.62 -30.38
N GLY A 282 6.00 10.57 -29.46
CA GLY A 282 6.10 9.68 -28.30
C GLY A 282 5.99 8.19 -28.63
N THR A 283 5.22 7.79 -29.65
CA THR A 283 5.20 6.40 -30.13
C THR A 283 6.56 5.96 -30.68
N GLN A 284 7.25 6.86 -31.38
CA GLN A 284 8.61 6.63 -31.87
C GLN A 284 9.58 6.55 -30.69
N TRP A 285 9.46 7.44 -29.71
CA TRP A 285 10.25 7.41 -28.49
C TRP A 285 10.11 6.07 -27.75
N ILE A 286 8.89 5.55 -27.57
CA ILE A 286 8.64 4.23 -26.96
C ILE A 286 9.39 3.16 -27.74
N SER A 287 9.25 3.16 -29.06
CA SER A 287 9.90 2.20 -29.94
C SER A 287 11.43 2.27 -29.86
N ASP A 288 12.00 3.45 -29.64
CA ASP A 288 13.45 3.67 -29.62
C ASP A 288 14.09 3.47 -28.24
N HIS A 289 13.30 3.50 -27.15
CA HIS A 289 13.81 3.47 -25.78
C HIS A 289 13.37 2.25 -24.98
N ILE A 290 12.27 1.59 -25.34
CA ILE A 290 11.74 0.43 -24.60
C ILE A 290 11.86 -0.83 -25.46
N ASP A 291 12.59 -1.82 -24.96
CA ASP A 291 12.73 -3.14 -25.62
C ASP A 291 11.58 -4.06 -25.21
N SER A 292 11.39 -4.17 -23.90
CA SER A 292 10.52 -5.18 -23.29
C SER A 292 9.87 -4.65 -22.02
N ILE A 293 8.62 -5.04 -21.80
CA ILE A 293 7.87 -4.80 -20.57
C ILE A 293 7.67 -6.14 -19.86
N VAL A 294 7.92 -6.16 -18.56
CA VAL A 294 7.70 -7.31 -17.68
C VAL A 294 6.67 -6.93 -16.62
N CYS A 295 5.47 -7.48 -16.72
CA CYS A 295 4.39 -7.28 -15.77
C CYS A 295 4.42 -8.37 -14.70
N LEU A 296 4.43 -7.97 -13.43
CA LEU A 296 4.44 -8.85 -12.27
C LEU A 296 3.14 -8.64 -11.47
N GLY A 297 2.17 -9.53 -11.63
CA GLY A 297 0.90 -9.50 -10.87
C GLY A 297 0.08 -8.23 -11.10
N VAL A 298 0.09 -7.68 -12.31
CA VAL A 298 -0.59 -6.41 -12.63
C VAL A 298 -2.11 -6.59 -12.74
N PRO A 299 -2.93 -5.89 -11.94
CA PRO A 299 -4.39 -5.98 -11.99
C PRO A 299 -4.96 -5.03 -13.06
N PHE A 300 -4.69 -5.29 -14.34
CA PHE A 300 -5.14 -4.42 -15.45
C PHE A 300 -6.65 -4.16 -15.43
N LEU A 301 -7.45 -5.19 -15.15
CA LEU A 301 -8.90 -5.10 -15.05
C LEU A 301 -9.41 -4.66 -13.66
N GLY A 302 -8.51 -4.36 -12.72
CA GLY A 302 -8.82 -4.09 -11.32
C GLY A 302 -8.84 -5.34 -10.45
N ALA A 303 -9.17 -5.15 -9.17
CA ALA A 303 -9.28 -6.20 -8.17
C ALA A 303 -10.49 -5.94 -7.24
N MET A 304 -10.98 -7.00 -6.62
CA MET A 304 -12.18 -6.94 -5.78
C MET A 304 -11.91 -6.37 -4.37
N ALA A 305 -10.71 -6.56 -3.83
CA ALA A 305 -10.31 -5.99 -2.54
C ALA A 305 -10.37 -4.44 -2.49
N PRO A 306 -9.86 -3.69 -3.49
CA PRO A 306 -10.08 -2.25 -3.59
C PRO A 306 -11.56 -1.85 -3.57
N LEU A 307 -12.44 -2.61 -4.23
CA LEU A 307 -13.88 -2.35 -4.24
C LEU A 307 -14.48 -2.53 -2.84
N ALA A 308 -14.14 -3.60 -2.13
CA ALA A 308 -14.60 -3.82 -0.77
C ALA A 308 -14.15 -2.71 0.19
N ALA A 309 -12.91 -2.26 0.03
CA ALA A 309 -12.34 -1.17 0.81
C ALA A 309 -13.09 0.17 0.54
N TYR A 310 -13.54 0.40 -0.70
CA TYR A 310 -14.34 1.57 -1.07
C TYR A 310 -15.75 1.56 -0.48
N ILE A 311 -16.38 0.38 -0.46
CA ILE A 311 -17.76 0.21 0.01
C ILE A 311 -17.82 0.24 1.54
N SER A 312 -16.92 -0.49 2.19
CA SER A 312 -17.05 -0.81 3.62
C SER A 312 -15.84 -0.45 4.46
N GLY A 313 -14.72 -0.05 3.85
CA GLY A 313 -13.46 0.13 4.58
C GLY A 313 -12.75 -1.19 4.93
N GLU A 314 -13.26 -2.35 4.47
CA GLU A 314 -12.62 -3.64 4.71
C GLU A 314 -11.24 -3.69 4.05
N MET A 315 -10.25 -4.17 4.79
CA MET A 315 -8.86 -4.27 4.32
C MET A 315 -8.21 -5.63 4.59
N LYS A 316 -9.00 -6.68 4.83
CA LYS A 316 -8.52 -8.00 5.23
C LYS A 316 -7.42 -8.55 4.30
N ASP A 317 -7.60 -8.38 2.98
CA ASP A 317 -6.60 -8.72 1.94
C ASP A 317 -6.04 -7.51 1.17
N SER A 318 -6.25 -6.28 1.67
CA SER A 318 -5.67 -5.06 1.11
C SER A 318 -4.19 -4.95 1.49
N GLY A 319 -3.39 -5.90 0.97
CA GLY A 319 -2.03 -6.27 1.38
C GLY A 319 -0.93 -5.23 1.16
N GLY A 320 -1.25 -3.95 1.00
CA GLY A 320 -0.30 -2.85 0.91
C GLY A 320 -0.30 -1.95 2.14
N VAL A 321 -1.41 -1.25 2.38
CA VAL A 321 -1.53 -0.30 3.50
C VAL A 321 -1.59 -1.03 4.85
N MET A 322 -2.36 -2.12 4.97
CA MET A 322 -2.51 -2.84 6.23
C MET A 322 -1.31 -3.76 6.52
N ARG A 323 -0.71 -4.38 5.48
CA ARG A 323 0.57 -5.09 5.64
C ARG A 323 1.72 -4.16 5.99
N GLY A 324 1.77 -2.94 5.45
CA GLY A 324 2.73 -1.92 5.89
C GLY A 324 2.59 -1.57 7.37
N LEU A 325 1.37 -1.68 7.93
CA LEU A 325 1.10 -1.55 9.37
C LEU A 325 1.25 -2.87 10.13
N SER A 326 1.27 -4.02 9.46
CA SER A 326 1.49 -5.35 10.09
C SER A 326 2.90 -5.53 10.66
N VAL A 327 3.81 -4.59 10.38
CA VAL A 327 5.13 -4.44 11.04
C VAL A 327 5.00 -4.34 12.57
N PHE A 328 3.82 -3.95 13.08
CA PHE A 328 3.54 -3.94 14.51
C PHE A 328 3.22 -5.33 15.11
N GLY A 329 3.32 -6.41 14.33
CA GLY A 329 3.22 -7.79 14.83
C GLY A 329 1.93 -8.04 15.63
N PRO A 330 1.97 -8.65 16.83
CA PRO A 330 0.78 -8.98 17.64
C PRO A 330 -0.07 -7.77 18.09
N LEU A 331 0.38 -6.53 17.85
CA LEU A 331 -0.44 -5.33 18.01
C LEU A 331 -1.38 -5.09 16.81
N GLN A 332 -1.27 -5.86 15.72
CA GLN A 332 -2.14 -5.78 14.54
C GLN A 332 -3.63 -5.79 14.92
N GLY A 333 -4.07 -6.77 15.73
CA GLY A 333 -5.45 -6.84 16.18
C GLY A 333 -5.86 -5.62 17.04
N TYR A 334 -4.94 -5.04 17.81
CA TYR A 334 -5.19 -3.85 18.63
C TYR A 334 -5.19 -2.55 17.82
N VAL A 335 -4.35 -2.41 16.79
CA VAL A 335 -4.35 -1.25 15.87
C VAL A 335 -5.58 -1.30 14.96
N GLU A 336 -5.93 -2.49 14.45
CA GLU A 336 -7.07 -2.73 13.55
C GLU A 336 -8.44 -2.53 14.24
N THR A 337 -8.59 -2.88 15.52
CA THR A 337 -9.87 -2.73 16.24
C THR A 337 -9.94 -1.56 17.22
N ALA A 338 -8.82 -0.98 17.66
CA ALA A 338 -8.83 0.07 18.68
C ALA A 338 -8.50 1.49 18.17
N LEU A 339 -7.95 1.67 16.97
CA LEU A 339 -7.51 3.00 16.49
C LEU A 339 -8.27 3.55 15.29
N LEU A 340 -8.79 2.72 14.36
CA LEU A 340 -9.56 3.22 13.21
C LEU A 340 -10.87 2.47 13.00
N SER A 341 -11.97 3.23 12.89
CA SER A 341 -13.23 2.67 12.41
C SER A 341 -13.14 2.40 10.90
N PHE A 342 -13.90 1.40 10.44
CA PHE A 342 -14.09 1.11 9.02
C PHE A 342 -14.52 2.35 8.21
N GLU A 343 -15.34 3.21 8.81
CA GLU A 343 -15.77 4.46 8.19
C GLU A 343 -14.61 5.44 7.99
N ARG A 344 -13.72 5.58 8.98
CA ARG A 344 -12.53 6.43 8.89
C ARG A 344 -11.55 5.91 7.86
N LEU A 345 -11.31 4.59 7.83
CA LEU A 345 -10.49 3.94 6.81
C LEU A 345 -11.04 4.18 5.41
N ARG A 346 -12.35 3.94 5.23
CA ARG A 346 -13.03 4.22 3.97
C ARG A 346 -12.79 5.68 3.55
N SER A 347 -13.04 6.65 4.43
CA SER A 347 -12.84 8.07 4.14
C SER A 347 -11.41 8.41 3.68
N ILE A 348 -10.40 7.81 4.31
CA ILE A 348 -8.99 7.97 3.91
C ILE A 348 -8.74 7.36 2.52
N LEU A 349 -9.22 6.15 2.28
CA LEU A 349 -9.03 5.45 1.01
C LEU A 349 -9.66 6.19 -0.17
N TRP A 350 -10.80 6.85 0.05
CA TRP A 350 -11.42 7.71 -0.96
C TRP A 350 -10.54 8.89 -1.37
N ARG A 351 -9.70 9.40 -0.45
CA ARG A 351 -8.71 10.46 -0.75
C ARG A 351 -7.52 9.95 -1.54
N PHE A 352 -7.23 8.65 -1.51
CA PHE A 352 -6.16 8.06 -2.31
C PHE A 352 -6.63 7.90 -3.75
N GLY A 353 -6.35 8.92 -4.56
CA GLY A 353 -6.60 8.97 -5.99
C GLY A 353 -6.27 7.66 -6.72
N SER A 354 -5.12 7.06 -6.42
CA SER A 354 -4.64 5.84 -7.07
C SER A 354 -5.55 4.63 -6.90
N MET A 355 -6.29 4.53 -5.80
CA MET A 355 -7.16 3.39 -5.50
C MET A 355 -8.26 3.24 -6.55
N GLY A 356 -8.71 4.36 -7.13
CA GLY A 356 -9.64 4.38 -8.25
C GLY A 356 -9.17 3.60 -9.47
N SER A 357 -7.85 3.57 -9.71
CA SER A 357 -7.25 2.83 -10.83
C SER A 357 -7.31 1.32 -10.64
N LEU A 358 -7.48 0.84 -9.41
CA LEU A 358 -7.52 -0.58 -9.06
C LEU A 358 -8.94 -1.12 -8.98
N LEU A 359 -9.96 -0.27 -9.16
CA LEU A 359 -11.34 -0.71 -9.19
C LEU A 359 -11.63 -1.61 -10.41
N PRO A 360 -12.52 -2.61 -10.27
CA PRO A 360 -12.97 -3.47 -11.36
C PRO A 360 -13.43 -2.70 -12.61
N LYS A 361 -13.01 -3.16 -13.80
CA LYS A 361 -13.34 -2.56 -15.10
C LYS A 361 -14.03 -3.57 -16.00
N GLY A 362 -14.91 -3.08 -16.88
CA GLY A 362 -15.63 -3.90 -17.86
C GLY A 362 -16.95 -4.47 -17.37
N GLY A 363 -17.38 -4.12 -16.16
CA GLY A 363 -18.72 -4.45 -15.69
C GLY A 363 -18.97 -5.95 -15.51
N SER A 364 -20.24 -6.33 -15.53
CA SER A 364 -20.70 -7.71 -15.42
C SER A 364 -20.22 -8.59 -16.58
N ALA A 365 -19.91 -8.01 -17.75
CA ALA A 365 -19.34 -8.75 -18.87
C ALA A 365 -17.95 -9.34 -18.59
N VAL A 366 -17.16 -8.69 -17.73
CA VAL A 366 -15.82 -9.15 -17.32
C VAL A 366 -15.87 -9.86 -15.97
N TRP A 367 -16.60 -9.27 -15.01
CA TRP A 367 -16.61 -9.71 -13.62
C TRP A 367 -17.72 -10.71 -13.30
N GLY A 368 -18.64 -10.93 -14.23
CA GLY A 368 -19.73 -11.90 -14.17
C GLY A 368 -20.99 -11.39 -13.49
N ASP A 369 -22.10 -12.01 -13.88
CA ASP A 369 -23.42 -11.94 -13.25
C ASP A 369 -24.04 -13.35 -13.17
N GLU A 370 -25.33 -13.44 -12.83
CA GLU A 370 -26.11 -14.71 -12.79
C GLU A 370 -26.06 -15.53 -14.09
N SER A 371 -25.80 -14.90 -15.24
CA SER A 371 -25.72 -15.53 -16.56
C SER A 371 -24.29 -15.75 -17.06
N GLY A 372 -23.29 -15.31 -16.29
CA GLY A 372 -21.88 -15.28 -16.70
C GLY A 372 -21.09 -16.56 -16.43
N TRP A 373 -19.78 -16.52 -16.76
CA TRP A 373 -18.80 -17.59 -16.55
C TRP A 373 -18.33 -17.72 -15.08
N THR A 374 -19.17 -17.41 -14.10
CA THR A 374 -18.77 -17.41 -12.69
C THR A 374 -18.88 -18.81 -12.07
N ASP A 375 -17.96 -19.12 -11.17
CA ASP A 375 -17.82 -20.40 -10.47
C ASP A 375 -18.47 -20.39 -9.07
N PHE A 376 -19.21 -19.34 -8.72
CA PHE A 376 -19.82 -19.18 -7.40
C PHE A 376 -21.35 -18.98 -7.46
N ASP A 377 -22.06 -19.63 -6.53
CA ASP A 377 -23.53 -19.54 -6.43
C ASP A 377 -24.04 -18.09 -6.41
N GLY A 378 -24.93 -17.81 -7.36
CA GLY A 378 -25.60 -16.51 -7.54
C GLY A 378 -24.89 -15.55 -8.49
N GLY A 379 -23.70 -15.86 -9.00
CA GLY A 379 -23.01 -15.17 -10.10
C GLY A 379 -22.61 -13.69 -9.94
N HIS A 380 -23.09 -13.01 -8.91
CA HIS A 380 -22.78 -11.60 -8.61
C HIS A 380 -21.65 -11.40 -7.63
N VAL A 381 -20.71 -10.51 -7.98
CA VAL A 381 -19.52 -10.20 -7.16
C VAL A 381 -19.83 -9.56 -5.81
N VAL A 382 -21.02 -8.98 -5.65
CA VAL A 382 -21.52 -8.53 -4.35
C VAL A 382 -22.92 -9.06 -4.13
N GLN A 383 -23.18 -9.57 -2.93
CA GLN A 383 -24.48 -10.06 -2.50
C GLN A 383 -24.91 -9.34 -1.23
N VAL A 384 -26.18 -8.96 -1.18
CA VAL A 384 -26.79 -8.27 -0.03
C VAL A 384 -28.04 -9.02 0.44
N PRO A 385 -28.48 -8.86 1.69
CA PRO A 385 -29.71 -9.50 2.14
C PRO A 385 -30.90 -8.85 1.41
N ARG A 386 -31.96 -9.62 1.16
CA ARG A 386 -33.19 -9.04 0.59
C ARG A 386 -33.88 -8.15 1.63
N THR A 387 -33.79 -6.83 1.53
CA THR A 387 -34.59 -5.92 2.39
C THR A 387 -36.06 -5.93 1.99
N ARG A 388 -36.94 -6.21 2.96
CA ARG A 388 -38.41 -6.17 2.88
C ARG A 388 -38.92 -4.85 2.28
N GLY A 389 -39.36 -4.87 1.03
CA GLY A 389 -40.54 -4.10 0.62
C GLY A 389 -41.77 -4.94 1.00
N ASN A 390 -42.60 -4.45 1.92
CA ASN A 390 -43.80 -5.07 2.49
C ASN A 390 -43.65 -6.51 3.02
N ALA A 391 -43.74 -6.62 4.35
CA ALA A 391 -43.63 -7.85 5.12
C ALA A 391 -44.79 -8.82 4.85
N THR A 392 -44.71 -9.64 3.79
CA THR A 392 -45.54 -10.85 3.65
C THR A 392 -44.82 -12.07 3.08
N GLN A 393 -43.52 -12.00 2.77
CA GLN A 393 -42.77 -13.20 2.36
C GLN A 393 -41.56 -13.47 3.26
N SER A 394 -41.71 -14.53 4.05
CA SER A 394 -40.68 -15.14 4.88
C SER A 394 -39.73 -15.95 4.00
N GLY A 395 -38.74 -15.29 3.40
CA GLY A 395 -37.65 -15.95 2.67
C GLY A 395 -36.37 -15.16 2.84
N GLY A 396 -35.51 -15.57 3.77
CA GLY A 396 -34.21 -14.95 4.05
C GLY A 396 -33.18 -15.27 2.96
N GLY A 397 -33.38 -14.76 1.74
CA GLY A 397 -32.47 -14.92 0.60
C GLY A 397 -31.48 -13.78 0.45
N LEU A 398 -30.30 -14.08 -0.09
CA LEU A 398 -29.36 -13.09 -0.63
C LEU A 398 -29.81 -12.69 -2.04
N VAL A 399 -29.62 -11.42 -2.39
CA VAL A 399 -29.80 -10.89 -3.75
C VAL A 399 -28.44 -10.43 -4.22
N GLY A 400 -28.04 -10.87 -5.40
CA GLY A 400 -26.81 -10.39 -6.02
C GLY A 400 -27.00 -9.04 -6.71
N VAL A 401 -25.94 -8.24 -6.69
CA VAL A 401 -25.92 -6.87 -7.21
C VAL A 401 -24.86 -6.82 -8.30
N SER A 402 -25.25 -6.34 -9.49
CA SER A 402 -24.32 -6.19 -10.60
C SER A 402 -23.27 -5.11 -10.32
N LEU A 403 -22.11 -5.19 -10.97
CA LEU A 403 -21.04 -4.22 -10.76
C LEU A 403 -21.48 -2.79 -11.16
N GLU A 404 -22.30 -2.67 -12.21
CA GLU A 404 -22.90 -1.43 -12.67
C GLU A 404 -23.83 -0.82 -11.61
N GLU A 405 -24.66 -1.65 -10.97
CA GLU A 405 -25.54 -1.19 -9.90
C GLU A 405 -24.72 -0.75 -8.68
N ILE A 406 -23.69 -1.51 -8.30
CA ILE A 406 -22.78 -1.11 -7.20
C ILE A 406 -22.17 0.26 -7.48
N TYR A 407 -21.64 0.48 -8.69
CA TYR A 407 -21.01 1.76 -9.03
C TYR A 407 -22.01 2.91 -9.03
N ARG A 408 -23.22 2.67 -9.55
CA ARG A 408 -24.31 3.66 -9.50
C ARG A 408 -24.70 4.01 -8.06
N GLU A 409 -24.82 3.01 -7.18
CA GLU A 409 -25.16 3.24 -5.76
C GLU A 409 -24.04 3.95 -5.01
N VAL A 410 -22.78 3.58 -5.26
CA VAL A 410 -21.60 4.23 -4.66
C VAL A 410 -21.50 5.68 -5.13
N GLU A 411 -21.67 5.95 -6.42
CA GLU A 411 -21.61 7.29 -7.00
C GLU A 411 -22.71 8.22 -6.48
N ASN A 412 -23.93 7.69 -6.32
CA ASN A 412 -25.10 8.44 -5.86
C ASN A 412 -25.29 8.41 -4.34
N ARG A 413 -24.37 7.78 -3.59
CA ARG A 413 -24.43 7.73 -2.14
C ARG A 413 -24.46 9.16 -1.58
N PRO A 414 -25.46 9.52 -0.75
CA PRO A 414 -25.48 10.84 -0.14
C PRO A 414 -24.24 11.02 0.75
N PRO A 415 -23.61 12.21 0.74
CA PRO A 415 -22.51 12.48 1.65
C PRO A 415 -23.01 12.37 3.09
N HIS A 416 -22.23 11.72 3.95
CA HIS A 416 -22.48 11.76 5.38
C HIS A 416 -21.80 13.00 5.97
N HIS A 417 -22.57 13.87 6.64
CA HIS A 417 -22.06 15.13 7.22
C HIS A 417 -21.28 15.99 6.20
N ASN A 418 -20.08 16.43 6.56
CA ASN A 418 -19.17 17.25 5.75
C ASN A 418 -18.28 16.43 4.81
N GLU A 419 -18.61 15.15 4.55
CA GLU A 419 -17.86 14.33 3.59
C GLU A 419 -18.07 14.86 2.17
N VAL A 420 -16.99 14.88 1.38
CA VAL A 420 -17.09 15.15 -0.06
C VAL A 420 -17.86 14.01 -0.74
N PRO A 421 -18.88 14.30 -1.57
CA PRO A 421 -19.64 13.27 -2.27
C PRO A 421 -18.74 12.39 -3.13
N PRO A 422 -18.96 11.06 -3.21
CA PRO A 422 -18.16 10.12 -4.01
C PRO A 422 -17.86 10.59 -5.44
N LYS A 423 -18.88 11.09 -6.14
CA LYS A 423 -18.78 11.63 -7.51
C LYS A 423 -17.85 12.85 -7.66
N ALA A 424 -17.50 13.52 -6.57
CA ALA A 424 -16.59 14.66 -6.58
C ALA A 424 -15.14 14.24 -6.26
N HIS A 425 -14.90 13.00 -5.82
CA HIS A 425 -13.54 12.55 -5.52
C HIS A 425 -12.73 12.35 -6.80
N ARG A 426 -11.48 12.83 -6.81
CA ARG A 426 -10.53 12.59 -7.91
C ARG A 426 -10.28 11.10 -8.13
N SER A 427 -10.29 10.32 -7.04
CA SER A 427 -10.18 8.86 -7.09
C SER A 427 -11.36 8.20 -7.83
N TRP A 428 -12.51 8.88 -7.94
CA TRP A 428 -13.64 8.40 -8.71
C TRP A 428 -13.62 8.90 -10.15
N THR A 429 -13.40 10.20 -10.33
CA THR A 429 -13.59 10.93 -11.60
C THR A 429 -12.44 10.76 -12.59
N ALA A 430 -11.24 10.40 -12.13
CA ALA A 430 -10.07 10.27 -12.99
C ALA A 430 -10.04 8.99 -13.85
N TYR A 431 -11.03 8.09 -13.70
CA TYR A 431 -10.97 6.75 -14.30
C TYR A 431 -12.27 6.33 -14.96
N ASP A 432 -12.18 5.99 -16.23
CA ASP A 432 -13.18 5.15 -16.89
C ASP A 432 -13.07 3.70 -16.40
N ARG A 433 -14.23 3.07 -16.25
CA ARG A 433 -14.38 1.67 -15.80
C ARG A 433 -15.29 0.87 -16.73
N GLY A 434 -15.79 1.49 -17.80
CA GLY A 434 -16.76 0.89 -18.69
C GLY A 434 -16.16 -0.19 -19.60
N LEU A 435 -17.05 -0.96 -20.21
CA LEU A 435 -16.71 -1.83 -21.33
C LEU A 435 -16.80 -1.01 -22.62
N GLN A 436 -15.66 -0.52 -23.10
CA GLN A 436 -15.58 0.26 -24.32
C GLN A 436 -14.49 -0.31 -25.21
N LYS A 437 -14.64 -0.27 -26.53
CA LYS A 437 -13.58 -0.68 -27.46
C LYS A 437 -12.60 0.49 -27.69
N PRO A 438 -11.32 0.22 -27.99
CA PRO A 438 -10.38 1.28 -28.32
C PRO A 438 -10.82 2.07 -29.55
N THR A 439 -10.84 3.39 -29.42
CA THR A 439 -11.12 4.33 -30.52
C THR A 439 -10.07 5.46 -30.51
N PRO A 440 -9.98 6.26 -31.59
CA PRO A 440 -9.17 7.48 -31.57
C PRO A 440 -9.58 8.46 -30.47
N GLY A 441 -10.87 8.50 -30.10
CA GLY A 441 -11.39 9.36 -29.04
C GLY A 441 -10.91 8.94 -27.65
N THR A 442 -11.02 7.65 -27.32
CA THR A 442 -10.54 7.12 -26.03
C THR A 442 -9.03 7.24 -25.88
N SER A 443 -8.28 7.16 -26.99
CA SER A 443 -6.82 7.32 -26.98
C SER A 443 -6.38 8.75 -26.66
N ARG A 444 -7.23 9.78 -26.86
CA ARG A 444 -6.91 11.19 -26.58
C ARG A 444 -7.41 11.70 -25.23
N ASN A 445 -8.24 10.92 -24.55
CA ASN A 445 -8.83 11.31 -23.28
C ASN A 445 -8.18 10.49 -22.15
N ASP A 446 -7.55 11.21 -21.22
CA ASP A 446 -6.70 10.66 -20.17
C ASP A 446 -7.44 9.80 -19.15
N THR A 447 -8.73 10.04 -18.95
CA THR A 447 -9.61 9.20 -18.11
C THR A 447 -9.68 7.73 -18.57
N PHE A 448 -9.43 7.47 -19.86
CA PHE A 448 -9.43 6.11 -20.42
C PHE A 448 -8.07 5.43 -20.37
N TRP A 449 -6.99 6.16 -20.14
CA TRP A 449 -5.63 5.63 -20.29
C TRP A 449 -5.28 4.55 -19.27
N GLY A 450 -5.99 4.51 -18.13
CA GLY A 450 -5.90 3.42 -17.16
C GLY A 450 -6.80 2.21 -17.45
N ASN A 451 -7.66 2.27 -18.46
CA ASN A 451 -8.60 1.19 -18.80
C ASN A 451 -8.11 0.38 -20.01
N PRO A 452 -7.57 -0.83 -19.83
CA PRO A 452 -7.03 -1.67 -20.92
C PRO A 452 -8.11 -2.12 -21.91
N LEU A 453 -9.39 -1.99 -21.58
CA LEU A 453 -10.49 -2.27 -22.50
C LEU A 453 -10.66 -1.12 -23.50
N ALA A 454 -10.51 0.13 -23.02
CA ALA A 454 -10.76 1.34 -23.79
C ALA A 454 -9.54 1.86 -24.56
N VAL A 455 -8.34 1.33 -24.34
CA VAL A 455 -7.13 1.73 -25.06
C VAL A 455 -6.33 0.50 -25.54
N SER A 456 -5.73 0.60 -26.73
CA SER A 456 -4.83 -0.43 -27.25
C SER A 456 -3.45 -0.34 -26.59
N LEU A 457 -2.60 -1.36 -26.72
CA LEU A 457 -1.17 -1.14 -26.49
C LEU A 457 -0.60 -0.14 -27.53
N PRO A 458 0.58 0.46 -27.25
CA PRO A 458 1.19 1.39 -28.18
C PRO A 458 1.46 0.76 -29.54
N ALA A 459 1.41 1.58 -30.60
CA ALA A 459 1.76 1.16 -31.96
C ALA A 459 3.28 1.00 -32.13
N SER A 460 3.88 0.06 -31.39
CA SER A 460 5.30 -0.28 -31.42
C SER A 460 5.49 -1.77 -31.73
N PRO A 461 5.65 -2.15 -33.01
CA PRO A 461 5.72 -3.56 -33.42
C PRO A 461 6.88 -4.36 -32.81
N GLY A 462 7.94 -3.67 -32.38
CA GLY A 462 9.11 -4.30 -31.76
C GLY A 462 9.01 -4.48 -30.24
N LEU A 463 7.98 -3.91 -29.60
CA LEU A 463 7.78 -3.96 -28.15
C LEU A 463 7.34 -5.36 -27.72
N LYS A 464 8.07 -5.96 -26.78
CA LYS A 464 7.70 -7.25 -26.18
C LYS A 464 7.03 -7.04 -24.84
N MET A 465 6.06 -7.87 -24.50
CA MET A 465 5.38 -7.84 -23.21
C MET A 465 5.34 -9.24 -22.61
N PHE A 466 5.86 -9.37 -21.40
CA PHE A 466 5.88 -10.61 -20.63
C PHE A 466 5.00 -10.43 -19.39
N CYS A 467 3.93 -11.20 -19.27
CA CYS A 467 2.97 -11.08 -18.17
C CYS A 467 3.06 -12.29 -17.24
N PHE A 468 3.61 -12.07 -16.05
CA PHE A 468 3.63 -13.04 -14.97
C PHE A 468 2.51 -12.72 -13.99
N TYR A 469 1.71 -13.73 -13.65
CA TYR A 469 0.65 -13.62 -12.65
C TYR A 469 0.61 -14.89 -11.81
N GLY A 470 0.36 -14.72 -10.51
CA GLY A 470 0.18 -15.84 -9.59
C GLY A 470 -1.16 -16.53 -9.84
N THR A 471 -1.18 -17.84 -9.71
CA THR A 471 -2.39 -18.67 -9.78
C THR A 471 -2.43 -19.60 -8.57
N ASN A 472 -3.59 -20.19 -8.29
CA ASN A 472 -3.79 -21.17 -7.20
C ASN A 472 -3.49 -20.63 -5.79
N ILE A 473 -3.62 -19.32 -5.59
CA ILE A 473 -3.60 -18.69 -4.26
C ILE A 473 -5.03 -18.25 -3.97
N PRO A 474 -5.65 -18.73 -2.88
CA PRO A 474 -6.98 -18.29 -2.47
C PRO A 474 -7.07 -16.76 -2.44
N THR A 475 -7.92 -16.20 -3.30
CA THR A 475 -8.04 -14.74 -3.49
C THR A 475 -9.51 -14.33 -3.46
N GLU A 476 -9.82 -13.23 -2.78
CA GLU A 476 -11.19 -12.72 -2.65
C GLU A 476 -11.81 -12.38 -4.02
N ARG A 477 -12.92 -13.03 -4.35
CA ARG A 477 -13.62 -12.85 -5.63
C ARG A 477 -14.99 -12.22 -5.51
N ALA A 478 -15.69 -12.48 -4.41
CA ALA A 478 -17.03 -11.99 -4.13
C ALA A 478 -17.24 -11.74 -2.64
N TYR A 479 -18.09 -10.76 -2.34
CA TYR A 479 -18.40 -10.31 -0.98
C TYR A 479 -19.89 -10.46 -0.68
N VAL A 480 -20.20 -11.04 0.48
CA VAL A 480 -21.55 -11.00 1.04
C VAL A 480 -21.56 -9.92 2.11
N TYR A 481 -22.40 -8.90 1.96
CA TYR A 481 -22.60 -7.86 2.96
C TYR A 481 -23.87 -8.15 3.78
N ALA A 482 -23.86 -7.73 5.05
CA ALA A 482 -25.07 -7.58 5.87
C ALA A 482 -25.46 -6.11 5.96
N PHE A 483 -26.76 -5.89 6.14
CA PHE A 483 -27.22 -4.66 6.75
C PHE A 483 -26.80 -4.63 8.22
N ARG A 484 -26.03 -3.63 8.61
CA ARG A 484 -26.07 -3.15 9.98
C ARG A 484 -27.13 -2.05 10.05
N GLN A 485 -28.22 -2.29 10.77
CA GLN A 485 -28.93 -1.19 11.41
C GLN A 485 -27.95 -0.59 12.42
N ALA A 486 -27.24 0.47 12.04
CA ALA A 486 -26.48 1.23 13.01
C ALA A 486 -27.49 1.82 14.01
N ARG A 487 -27.28 1.58 15.31
CA ARG A 487 -27.84 2.45 16.34
C ARG A 487 -27.36 3.87 16.01
N TRP A 488 -28.30 4.78 15.74
CA TRP A 488 -28.04 6.21 15.62
C TRP A 488 -28.46 6.88 16.92
N GLU A 489 -27.61 7.75 17.45
CA GLU A 489 -28.00 8.93 18.25
C GLU A 489 -27.01 10.04 17.83
N PHE A 490 -27.38 11.24 17.37
CA PHE A 490 -28.63 12.01 17.49
C PHE A 490 -29.10 12.67 16.18
N ALA A 491 -30.44 12.85 16.16
CA ALA A 491 -31.33 13.79 15.45
C ALA A 491 -30.68 15.06 14.84
N ASP A 492 -31.06 15.57 13.66
CA ASP A 492 -32.40 15.74 13.10
C ASP A 492 -32.46 15.53 11.57
N GLY A 493 -33.60 15.00 11.10
CA GLY A 493 -34.17 15.30 9.78
C GLY A 493 -33.80 14.39 8.61
N ASN A 494 -34.58 13.32 8.41
CA ASN A 494 -34.65 12.45 7.21
C ASN A 494 -33.55 11.38 7.01
N GLY A 495 -33.17 10.72 8.11
CA GLY A 495 -32.24 9.58 8.10
C GLY A 495 -32.72 8.36 7.32
N THR A 496 -32.07 8.10 6.18
CA THR A 496 -31.88 6.77 5.58
C THR A 496 -30.47 6.65 4.99
N GLY A 497 -29.44 6.69 5.84
CA GLY A 497 -28.09 6.27 5.46
C GLY A 497 -27.93 4.76 5.69
N LYS A 498 -27.53 3.98 4.69
CA LYS A 498 -27.26 2.54 4.80
C LYS A 498 -25.75 2.32 4.95
N LEU A 499 -25.32 1.63 6.00
CA LEU A 499 -23.95 1.16 6.16
C LEU A 499 -23.90 -0.36 5.90
N TRP A 500 -23.01 -0.77 5.00
CA TRP A 500 -22.79 -2.17 4.66
C TRP A 500 -21.58 -2.70 5.43
N SER A 501 -21.76 -3.82 6.15
CA SER A 501 -20.65 -4.53 6.81
C SER A 501 -20.50 -5.92 6.21
N GLN A 502 -19.28 -6.33 5.90
CA GLN A 502 -19.05 -7.63 5.29
C GLN A 502 -19.42 -8.77 6.25
N LEU A 503 -20.08 -9.80 5.74
CA LEU A 503 -20.37 -11.04 6.45
C LEU A 503 -19.30 -12.12 6.17
N ARG A 504 -18.95 -12.35 4.90
CA ARG A 504 -17.97 -13.37 4.45
C ARG A 504 -17.40 -13.05 3.06
N THR A 505 -16.19 -13.51 2.76
CA THR A 505 -15.61 -13.60 1.40
C THR A 505 -15.63 -15.03 0.88
N LYS A 506 -15.80 -15.21 -0.44
CA LYS A 506 -15.51 -16.47 -1.12
C LYS A 506 -14.14 -16.38 -1.80
N PRO A 507 -13.19 -17.30 -1.50
CA PRO A 507 -11.93 -17.40 -2.23
C PRO A 507 -12.13 -18.11 -3.57
N LEU A 508 -11.26 -17.80 -4.54
CA LEU A 508 -10.96 -18.59 -5.74
C LEU A 508 -10.26 -19.92 -5.40
#